data_AF-A0A212LFD0-F1
#
_entry.id   AF-A0A212LFD0-F1
#
_cell.length_a   1.000
_cell.length_b   1.000
_cell.length_c   1.000
_cell.angle_alpha   90.00
_cell.angle_beta   90.00
_cell.angle_gamma   90.00
#
_symmetry.space_group_name_H-M   'P 1'
#
loop_
_entity.id
_entity.type
_entity.pdbx_description
1 polymer ?
#
loop_
_entity_poly.entity_id
_entity_poly.type
_entity_poly.pdbx_seq_one_letter_code
_entity_poly.pdbx_strand_id
1 'polypeptide(L)'
;MISASFTASPIGDHDICVIGSGPAGLVLALEAARRGKRVLVLESGSKRSDRLQQALSDADIVDPQRHDDMAIAVARQLGGTSNLWAVRCQPFDAIDFEERPGLVDAAWPIRLADILPYYDKAVDYLTAGANVFRAPIAGVDIDDDGVDYTRLERFSRVAAVQTAHAAEIERSTLIDVRLNATVVDMTYDNGRIAGLTVADREGTRRTLRVKTVVLAAGGLESTRQLLVLQKKHTALFGGNDGPLGRYYMGHVIGEVADITFGSDAMDAAYDFYRDEHGSYARRRLIPSDAAQRQHRLLNVSFWPVVPPVADPRHRSGLLSMVCFAFALKPIGRLVIAEAIRKRHIPDDLAVWPHVVNIVRDLPRAALSLATFLYRRYVARPPMPGFFVRNAGRRYGLSYHAEQSPQPDSRVTLTDDFDRLGVPKLRIDYRFARADAEAVWRAHEHLAGWLTRTGVGRLEYRQAPEETVDAILGLAAHGTHQIGTARMAARPEDGVVDGNLRCFGIDNLYVASSAVFPTSGQCNPTLSIAAFAVRLAEHLCNGERP
;
A
#
# COMPACT_ATOMS: atom_id res chain seq x y z
N MET A 1 4.58 -24.49 13.35
CA MET A 1 4.00 -25.58 12.50
C MET A 1 3.00 -24.97 11.51
N ILE A 2 3.05 -25.33 10.22
CA ILE A 2 2.03 -24.91 9.22
C ILE A 2 1.19 -26.13 8.84
N SER A 3 -0.10 -26.10 9.17
CA SER A 3 -1.05 -27.14 8.78
C SER A 3 -1.83 -26.74 7.52
N ALA A 4 -1.89 -27.63 6.54
CA ALA A 4 -2.64 -27.43 5.30
C ALA A 4 -4.16 -27.41 5.50
N SER A 5 -4.64 -27.97 6.60
CA SER A 5 -6.04 -27.94 7.00
C SER A 5 -6.17 -27.56 8.46
N PHE A 6 -7.18 -26.73 8.73
CA PHE A 6 -7.63 -26.40 10.07
C PHE A 6 -8.00 -27.62 10.92
N THR A 7 -8.54 -28.68 10.30
CA THR A 7 -9.03 -29.88 11.01
C THR A 7 -7.98 -30.97 11.19
N ALA A 8 -6.79 -30.83 10.60
CA ALA A 8 -5.79 -31.90 10.52
C ALA A 8 -5.19 -32.32 11.88
N SER A 9 -5.19 -31.44 12.87
CA SER A 9 -4.72 -31.74 14.22
C SER A 9 -5.45 -30.88 15.26
N PRO A 10 -5.55 -31.32 16.53
CA PRO A 10 -6.11 -30.52 17.61
C PRO A 10 -5.43 -29.15 17.70
N ILE A 11 -6.21 -28.13 18.03
CA ILE A 11 -5.71 -26.78 18.30
C ILE A 11 -5.51 -26.69 19.81
N GLY A 12 -4.28 -26.43 20.23
CA GLY A 12 -3.91 -26.27 21.63
C GLY A 12 -4.41 -24.94 22.21
N ASP A 13 -4.07 -24.70 23.47
CA ASP A 13 -4.27 -23.41 24.11
C ASP A 13 -3.26 -22.39 23.56
N HIS A 14 -3.74 -21.21 23.18
CA HIS A 14 -2.95 -20.13 22.59
C HIS A 14 -3.21 -18.81 23.34
N ASP A 15 -2.20 -17.96 23.39
CA ASP A 15 -2.30 -16.67 24.08
C ASP A 15 -2.92 -15.61 23.15
N ILE A 16 -2.60 -15.68 21.86
CA ILE A 16 -3.09 -14.76 20.83
C ILE A 16 -3.58 -15.55 19.62
N CYS A 17 -4.76 -15.22 19.11
CA CYS A 17 -5.28 -15.69 17.83
C CYS A 17 -5.29 -14.55 16.80
N VAL A 18 -4.51 -14.70 15.74
CA VAL A 18 -4.40 -13.76 14.62
C VAL A 18 -5.24 -14.27 13.46
N ILE A 19 -6.10 -13.41 12.92
CA ILE A 19 -6.96 -13.71 11.77
C ILE A 19 -6.35 -13.02 10.55
N GLY A 20 -5.76 -13.82 9.66
CA GLY A 20 -5.05 -13.35 8.46
C GLY A 20 -3.54 -13.46 8.59
N SER A 21 -2.89 -13.99 7.55
CA SER A 21 -1.43 -14.16 7.48
C SER A 21 -0.75 -13.17 6.53
N GLY A 22 -1.35 -11.99 6.33
CA GLY A 22 -0.71 -10.89 5.60
C GLY A 22 0.52 -10.32 6.35
N PRO A 23 1.12 -9.23 5.83
CA PRO A 23 2.23 -8.55 6.48
C PRO A 23 2.00 -8.26 7.97
N ALA A 24 0.86 -7.66 8.32
CA ALA A 24 0.53 -7.33 9.71
C ALA A 24 0.49 -8.58 10.60
N GLY A 25 -0.24 -9.61 10.16
CA GLY A 25 -0.49 -10.80 10.95
C GLY A 25 0.77 -11.63 11.18
N LEU A 26 1.59 -11.83 10.14
CA LEU A 26 2.85 -12.57 10.29
C LEU A 26 3.90 -11.80 11.09
N VAL A 27 4.01 -10.47 10.90
CA VAL A 27 4.93 -9.65 11.71
C VAL A 27 4.54 -9.69 13.18
N LEU A 28 3.26 -9.54 13.49
CA LEU A 28 2.76 -9.64 14.87
C LEU A 28 3.02 -11.03 15.45
N ALA A 29 2.75 -12.10 14.70
CA ALA A 29 2.96 -13.47 15.17
C ALA A 29 4.44 -13.76 15.46
N LEU A 30 5.35 -13.32 14.59
CA LEU A 30 6.79 -13.45 14.77
C LEU A 30 7.27 -12.65 15.99
N GLU A 31 6.89 -11.38 16.12
CA GLU A 31 7.30 -10.54 17.25
C GLU A 31 6.76 -11.06 18.58
N ALA A 32 5.49 -11.48 18.63
CA ALA A 32 4.90 -12.06 19.84
C ALA A 32 5.54 -13.41 20.21
N ALA A 33 5.87 -14.26 19.23
CA ALA A 33 6.57 -15.52 19.48
C ALA A 33 7.99 -15.30 20.01
N ARG A 34 8.72 -14.31 19.49
CA ARG A 34 10.04 -13.91 20.03
C ARG A 34 9.96 -13.43 21.48
N ARG A 35 8.79 -12.96 21.90
CA ARG A 35 8.46 -12.57 23.29
C ARG A 35 7.82 -13.71 24.11
N GLY A 36 7.86 -14.94 23.59
CA GLY A 36 7.44 -16.14 24.31
C GLY A 36 5.93 -16.42 24.32
N LYS A 37 5.12 -15.72 23.51
CA LYS A 37 3.68 -16.01 23.39
C LYS A 37 3.39 -17.10 22.37
N ARG A 38 2.41 -17.95 22.66
CA ARG A 38 1.87 -18.92 21.69
C ARG A 38 0.84 -18.25 20.81
N VAL A 39 1.06 -18.26 19.50
CA VAL A 39 0.24 -17.56 18.52
C VAL A 39 -0.39 -18.55 17.55
N LEU A 40 -1.72 -18.52 17.46
CA LEU A 40 -2.48 -19.20 16.42
C LEU A 40 -2.75 -18.23 15.27
N VAL A 41 -2.32 -18.53 14.06
CA VAL A 41 -2.62 -17.76 12.85
C VAL A 41 -3.63 -18.54 12.01
N LEU A 42 -4.81 -17.96 11.81
CA LEU A 42 -5.86 -18.50 10.94
C LEU A 42 -5.81 -17.80 9.59
N GLU A 43 -5.44 -18.52 8.54
CA GLU A 43 -5.42 -18.02 7.17
C GLU A 43 -6.56 -18.65 6.39
N SER A 44 -7.42 -17.82 5.81
CA SER A 44 -8.52 -18.31 4.99
C SER A 44 -8.02 -19.01 3.73
N GLY A 45 -6.93 -18.54 3.12
CA GLY A 45 -6.36 -19.13 1.93
C GLY A 45 -5.53 -20.39 2.14
N SER A 46 -5.07 -20.97 1.03
CA SER A 46 -4.10 -22.06 1.01
C SER A 46 -2.66 -21.51 0.93
N LYS A 47 -1.65 -22.38 0.75
CA LYS A 47 -0.26 -21.93 0.50
C LYS A 47 -0.11 -21.11 -0.79
N ARG A 48 -1.02 -21.32 -1.75
CA ARG A 48 -1.08 -20.63 -3.04
C ARG A 48 -2.48 -20.08 -3.26
N SER A 49 -2.63 -19.16 -4.21
CA SER A 49 -3.93 -18.66 -4.63
C SER A 49 -4.82 -19.82 -5.09
N ASP A 50 -6.03 -19.86 -4.54
CA ASP A 50 -7.09 -20.81 -4.89
C ASP A 50 -8.34 -20.00 -5.22
N ARG A 51 -8.95 -20.27 -6.39
CA ARG A 51 -10.09 -19.49 -6.89
C ARG A 51 -11.30 -19.55 -5.96
N LEU A 52 -11.55 -20.71 -5.36
CA LEU A 52 -12.71 -20.93 -4.49
C LEU A 52 -12.56 -20.17 -3.16
N GLN A 53 -11.36 -20.13 -2.60
CA GLN A 53 -11.07 -19.28 -1.45
C GLN A 53 -11.13 -17.81 -1.85
N GLN A 54 -10.47 -17.40 -2.93
CA GLN A 54 -10.40 -16.00 -3.36
C GLN A 54 -11.80 -15.38 -3.57
N ALA A 55 -12.75 -16.14 -4.13
CA ALA A 55 -14.14 -15.70 -4.34
C ALA A 55 -14.89 -15.37 -3.04
N LEU A 56 -14.38 -15.77 -1.86
CA LEU A 56 -14.94 -15.33 -0.58
C LEU A 56 -14.80 -13.81 -0.38
N SER A 57 -13.87 -13.16 -1.07
CA SER A 57 -13.67 -11.71 -1.03
C SER A 57 -14.40 -10.96 -2.14
N ASP A 58 -15.27 -11.62 -2.91
CA ASP A 58 -16.10 -10.95 -3.91
C ASP A 58 -16.99 -9.90 -3.24
N ALA A 59 -17.08 -8.73 -3.86
CA ALA A 59 -17.82 -7.58 -3.36
C ALA A 59 -18.66 -6.94 -4.46
N ASP A 60 -19.75 -6.29 -4.06
CA ASP A 60 -20.53 -5.38 -4.90
C ASP A 60 -19.82 -4.02 -4.95
N ILE A 61 -19.13 -3.73 -6.05
CA ILE A 61 -18.43 -2.46 -6.26
C ILE A 61 -19.40 -1.51 -6.97
N VAL A 62 -19.79 -0.44 -6.28
CA VAL A 62 -20.78 0.53 -6.78
C VAL A 62 -20.29 1.25 -8.04
N ASP A 63 -19.01 1.66 -8.05
CA ASP A 63 -18.36 2.26 -9.21
C ASP A 63 -17.07 1.50 -9.56
N PRO A 64 -17.12 0.54 -10.50
CA PRO A 64 -15.95 -0.22 -10.94
C PRO A 64 -14.86 0.61 -11.61
N GLN A 65 -15.11 1.89 -11.96
CA GLN A 65 -14.07 2.78 -12.48
C GLN A 65 -13.22 3.38 -11.36
N ARG A 66 -13.70 3.36 -10.10
CA ARG A 66 -13.04 3.99 -8.95
C ARG A 66 -12.30 3.01 -8.06
N HIS A 67 -12.67 1.75 -8.08
CA HIS A 67 -12.07 0.74 -7.22
C HIS A 67 -11.53 -0.44 -8.03
N ASP A 68 -10.34 -0.92 -7.66
CA ASP A 68 -9.76 -2.11 -8.27
C ASP A 68 -10.63 -3.35 -8.03
N ASP A 69 -10.62 -4.31 -8.94
CA ASP A 69 -11.28 -5.60 -8.70
C ASP A 69 -10.72 -6.27 -7.42
N MET A 70 -11.57 -6.95 -6.65
CA MET A 70 -11.17 -7.60 -5.40
C MET A 70 -10.11 -8.69 -5.58
N ALA A 71 -10.03 -9.32 -6.77
CA ALA A 71 -8.99 -10.29 -7.10
C ALA A 71 -7.60 -9.64 -7.28
N ILE A 72 -7.54 -8.31 -7.49
CA ILE A 72 -6.32 -7.51 -7.53
C ILE A 72 -6.03 -6.93 -6.14
N ALA A 73 -7.07 -6.44 -5.47
CA ALA A 73 -6.96 -5.72 -4.19
C ALA A 73 -6.69 -6.63 -2.97
N VAL A 74 -7.16 -7.88 -3.00
CA VAL A 74 -7.06 -8.83 -1.88
C VAL A 74 -6.40 -10.11 -2.32
N ALA A 75 -5.64 -10.75 -1.42
CA ALA A 75 -5.08 -12.06 -1.65
C ALA A 75 -5.38 -12.99 -0.48
N ARG A 76 -6.18 -14.03 -0.72
CA ARG A 76 -6.45 -15.09 0.27
C ARG A 76 -5.49 -16.26 0.06
N GLN A 77 -4.30 -16.13 0.61
CA GLN A 77 -3.26 -17.15 0.63
C GLN A 77 -2.25 -16.80 1.73
N LEU A 78 -1.44 -17.79 2.13
CA LEU A 78 -0.35 -17.55 3.08
C LEU A 78 0.53 -16.37 2.64
N GLY A 79 0.68 -15.36 3.49
CA GLY A 79 1.41 -14.12 3.19
C GLY A 79 0.54 -12.96 2.69
N GLY A 80 -0.74 -13.21 2.39
CA GLY A 80 -1.69 -12.20 1.93
C GLY A 80 -1.19 -11.40 0.72
N THR A 81 -1.43 -10.08 0.74
CA THR A 81 -1.11 -9.15 -0.34
C THR A 81 0.39 -8.91 -0.53
N SER A 82 1.26 -9.41 0.36
CA SER A 82 2.72 -9.41 0.13
C SER A 82 3.16 -10.30 -1.05
N ASN A 83 2.25 -11.13 -1.56
CA ASN A 83 2.45 -11.88 -2.78
C ASN A 83 2.17 -11.06 -4.07
N LEU A 84 1.48 -9.92 -3.95
CA LEU A 84 0.98 -9.13 -5.09
C LEU A 84 1.61 -7.72 -5.18
N TRP A 85 2.11 -7.20 -4.06
CA TRP A 85 2.58 -5.82 -3.94
C TRP A 85 3.88 -5.49 -4.71
N ALA A 86 4.12 -4.19 -4.92
CA ALA A 86 5.30 -3.65 -5.58
C ALA A 86 6.53 -3.48 -4.65
N VAL A 87 6.52 -4.10 -3.47
CA VAL A 87 7.62 -4.10 -2.46
C VAL A 87 8.09 -2.73 -1.97
N ARG A 88 7.30 -1.68 -2.17
CA ARG A 88 7.62 -0.31 -1.76
C ARG A 88 7.44 -0.13 -0.26
N CYS A 89 8.46 0.40 0.40
CA CYS A 89 8.48 0.69 1.83
C CYS A 89 8.86 2.15 2.04
N GLN A 90 8.02 2.88 2.78
CA GLN A 90 8.25 4.26 3.20
C GLN A 90 7.43 4.51 4.48
N PRO A 91 7.97 5.22 5.48
CA PRO A 91 7.23 5.56 6.69
C PRO A 91 6.25 6.70 6.40
N PHE A 92 5.26 6.86 7.28
CA PHE A 92 4.46 8.08 7.29
C PHE A 92 5.32 9.29 7.64
N ASP A 93 4.93 10.45 7.11
CA ASP A 93 5.57 11.73 7.37
C ASP A 93 4.97 12.37 8.64
N ALA A 94 5.69 13.33 9.23
CA ALA A 94 5.22 13.99 10.45
C ALA A 94 3.86 14.66 10.26
N ILE A 95 3.65 15.27 9.09
CA ILE A 95 2.40 15.93 8.72
C ILE A 95 1.19 14.99 8.65
N ASP A 96 1.40 13.67 8.48
CA ASP A 96 0.31 12.70 8.45
C ASP A 96 -0.35 12.56 9.83
N PHE A 97 0.39 12.87 10.91
CA PHE A 97 -0.07 12.82 12.31
C PHE A 97 -0.58 14.18 12.83
N GLU A 98 -0.54 15.22 12.01
CA GLU A 98 -0.95 16.58 12.41
C GLU A 98 -2.41 16.85 12.05
N GLU A 99 -3.09 17.58 12.93
CA GLU A 99 -4.42 18.10 12.65
C GLU A 99 -4.36 19.19 11.57
N ARG A 100 -5.13 19.01 10.49
CA ARG A 100 -5.16 19.93 9.35
C ARG A 100 -6.59 20.37 9.03
N PRO A 101 -7.23 21.16 9.91
CA PRO A 101 -8.65 21.49 9.81
C PRO A 101 -9.01 22.21 8.50
N GLY A 102 -10.14 21.80 7.92
CA GLY A 102 -10.61 22.27 6.62
C GLY A 102 -9.76 21.81 5.43
N LEU A 103 -8.86 20.85 5.63
CA LEU A 103 -8.10 20.18 4.57
C LEU A 103 -8.18 18.65 4.73
N VAL A 104 -7.82 18.13 5.91
CA VAL A 104 -7.94 16.72 6.29
C VAL A 104 -8.62 16.65 7.64
N ASP A 105 -9.86 16.17 7.68
CA ASP A 105 -10.66 16.04 8.90
C ASP A 105 -10.43 14.68 9.56
N ALA A 106 -9.25 14.51 10.16
CA ALA A 106 -8.86 13.35 10.93
C ALA A 106 -7.90 13.73 12.05
N ALA A 107 -8.02 13.04 13.19
CA ALA A 107 -7.15 13.21 14.34
C ALA A 107 -6.58 11.86 14.76
N TRP A 108 -5.26 11.80 14.93
CA TRP A 108 -4.59 10.61 15.47
C TRP A 108 -4.63 10.63 17.00
N PRO A 109 -4.99 9.52 17.67
CA PRO A 109 -4.89 9.39 19.12
C PRO A 109 -3.47 9.16 19.62
N ILE A 110 -2.50 9.09 18.71
CA ILE A 110 -1.07 8.92 18.99
C ILE A 110 -0.26 9.88 18.11
N ARG A 111 1.00 10.09 18.47
CA ARG A 111 1.94 10.94 17.73
C ARG A 111 2.90 10.09 16.92
N LEU A 112 3.57 10.69 15.95
CA LEU A 112 4.66 10.04 15.21
C LEU A 112 5.72 9.45 16.16
N ALA A 113 6.06 10.16 17.25
CA ALA A 113 7.00 9.69 18.26
C ALA A 113 6.62 8.34 18.90
N ASP A 114 5.33 8.01 18.98
CA ASP A 114 4.85 6.76 19.58
C ASP A 114 5.05 5.56 18.66
N ILE A 115 5.23 5.78 17.35
CA ILE A 115 5.44 4.72 16.36
C ILE A 115 6.88 4.66 15.83
N LEU A 116 7.63 5.77 15.88
CA LEU A 116 9.02 5.85 15.39
C LEU A 116 9.94 4.71 15.86
N PRO A 117 9.94 4.30 17.15
CA PRO A 117 10.84 3.24 17.64
C PRO A 117 10.62 1.87 16.99
N TYR A 118 9.48 1.66 16.34
CA TYR A 118 9.11 0.36 15.77
C TYR A 118 9.47 0.23 14.29
N TYR A 119 9.89 1.31 13.62
CA TYR A 119 10.25 1.26 12.20
C TYR A 119 11.53 0.46 11.92
N ASP A 120 12.50 0.42 12.84
CA ASP A 120 13.71 -0.40 12.68
C ASP A 120 13.34 -1.88 12.51
N LYS A 121 12.53 -2.40 13.44
CA LYS A 121 12.01 -3.78 13.36
C LYS A 121 11.13 -3.97 12.13
N ALA A 122 10.29 -2.99 11.78
CA ALA A 122 9.41 -3.09 10.61
C ALA A 122 10.22 -3.23 9.31
N VAL A 123 11.29 -2.46 9.15
CA VAL A 123 12.20 -2.54 8.01
C VAL A 123 12.88 -3.91 7.95
N ASP A 124 13.32 -4.44 9.09
CA ASP A 124 13.92 -5.78 9.16
C ASP A 124 12.94 -6.87 8.75
N TYR A 125 11.73 -6.84 9.31
CA TYR A 125 10.68 -7.79 8.97
C TYR A 125 10.27 -7.74 7.50
N LEU A 126 10.24 -6.56 6.91
CA LEU A 126 9.94 -6.39 5.48
C LEU A 126 11.18 -6.52 4.60
N THR A 127 12.36 -6.82 5.14
CA THR A 127 13.63 -6.95 4.41
C THR A 127 14.00 -5.71 3.59
N ALA A 128 13.64 -4.52 4.07
CA ALA A 128 13.75 -3.26 3.33
C ALA A 128 15.10 -2.53 3.53
N GLY A 129 16.08 -3.14 4.21
CA GLY A 129 17.42 -2.58 4.39
C GLY A 129 17.55 -1.97 5.78
N ALA A 130 17.76 -0.66 5.89
CA ALA A 130 17.80 0.07 7.16
C ALA A 130 16.73 1.17 7.20
N ASN A 131 16.40 1.67 8.39
CA ASN A 131 15.46 2.77 8.63
C ASN A 131 16.09 4.13 8.25
N VAL A 132 16.49 4.25 6.99
CA VAL A 132 17.10 5.44 6.39
C VAL A 132 16.28 5.83 5.17
N PHE A 133 15.43 6.82 5.34
CA PHE A 133 14.47 7.30 4.33
C PHE A 133 14.78 8.72 3.83
N ARG A 134 15.99 9.21 4.09
CA ARG A 134 16.51 10.50 3.64
C ARG A 134 17.98 10.35 3.27
N ALA A 135 18.40 10.89 2.14
CA ALA A 135 19.81 11.00 1.78
C ALA A 135 20.07 12.21 0.88
N PRO A 136 21.16 12.96 1.12
CA PRO A 136 21.55 14.08 0.27
C PRO A 136 21.86 13.60 -1.16
N ILE A 137 21.86 14.52 -2.11
CA ILE A 137 22.34 14.29 -3.47
C ILE A 137 23.77 14.84 -3.55
N ALA A 138 24.74 13.99 -3.90
CA ALA A 138 26.13 14.41 -4.00
C ALA A 138 26.30 15.55 -5.01
N GLY A 139 26.88 16.66 -4.58
CA GLY A 139 27.12 17.83 -5.42
C GLY A 139 25.88 18.66 -5.76
N VAL A 140 24.76 18.44 -5.08
CA VAL A 140 23.54 19.24 -5.23
C VAL A 140 23.13 19.77 -3.87
N ASP A 141 23.16 21.08 -3.74
CA ASP A 141 22.70 21.84 -2.58
C ASP A 141 21.73 22.91 -3.07
N ILE A 142 20.49 22.87 -2.57
CA ILE A 142 19.41 23.76 -2.99
C ILE A 142 18.95 24.54 -1.76
N ASP A 143 19.26 25.83 -1.74
CA ASP A 143 18.85 26.77 -0.70
C ASP A 143 17.40 27.25 -0.92
N ASP A 144 16.47 26.30 -0.99
CA ASP A 144 15.02 26.52 -1.03
C ASP A 144 14.33 25.26 -0.47
N ASP A 145 13.70 25.41 0.69
CA ASP A 145 13.06 24.34 1.44
C ASP A 145 11.61 24.06 1.00
N GLY A 146 11.16 24.61 -0.13
CA GLY A 146 9.82 24.41 -0.64
C GLY A 146 9.51 22.95 -1.00
N VAL A 147 10.51 22.19 -1.44
CA VAL A 147 10.38 20.76 -1.78
C VAL A 147 11.53 19.97 -1.18
N ASP A 148 11.18 18.89 -0.48
CA ASP A 148 12.12 17.91 0.02
C ASP A 148 12.51 16.92 -1.09
N TYR A 149 13.72 17.13 -1.62
CA TYR A 149 14.33 16.30 -2.67
C TYR A 149 15.25 15.19 -2.11
N THR A 150 15.30 15.05 -0.78
CA THR A 150 16.18 14.08 -0.09
C THR A 150 15.44 12.78 0.27
N ARG A 151 14.11 12.77 0.18
CA ARG A 151 13.26 11.65 0.58
C ARG A 151 13.52 10.41 -0.25
N LEU A 152 13.64 9.28 0.44
CA LEU A 152 13.80 7.97 -0.16
C LEU A 152 12.57 7.11 0.05
N GLU A 153 12.27 6.30 -0.95
CA GLU A 153 11.58 5.04 -0.79
C GLU A 153 12.59 3.89 -0.83
N ARG A 154 12.26 2.80 -0.14
CA ARG A 154 13.07 1.59 -0.09
C ARG A 154 12.27 0.41 -0.62
N PHE A 155 12.97 -0.63 -1.06
CA PHE A 155 12.33 -1.81 -1.63
C PHE A 155 12.71 -3.08 -0.87
N SER A 156 11.71 -3.90 -0.54
CA SER A 156 11.93 -5.20 0.10
C SER A 156 12.77 -6.11 -0.79
N ARG A 157 13.78 -6.77 -0.22
CA ARG A 157 14.63 -7.73 -0.94
C ARG A 157 13.91 -9.03 -1.23
N VAL A 158 12.99 -9.42 -0.34
CA VAL A 158 12.09 -10.57 -0.49
C VAL A 158 10.66 -10.06 -0.34
N ALA A 159 9.88 -10.13 -1.41
CA ALA A 159 8.53 -9.57 -1.45
C ALA A 159 7.56 -10.23 -0.45
N ALA A 160 7.53 -11.56 -0.47
CA ALA A 160 6.61 -12.36 0.32
C ALA A 160 7.13 -12.52 1.76
N VAL A 161 6.39 -12.00 2.75
CA VAL A 161 6.80 -12.02 4.17
C VAL A 161 6.96 -13.44 4.70
N GLN A 162 6.04 -14.34 4.34
CA GLN A 162 6.11 -15.76 4.68
C GLN A 162 7.34 -16.45 4.09
N THR A 163 7.85 -15.98 2.95
CA THR A 163 9.07 -16.51 2.33
C THR A 163 10.31 -15.95 3.01
N ALA A 164 10.30 -14.66 3.35
CA ALA A 164 11.39 -13.99 4.06
C ALA A 164 11.66 -14.65 5.43
N HIS A 165 10.62 -15.12 6.11
CA HIS A 165 10.69 -15.70 7.46
C HIS A 165 10.34 -17.18 7.53
N ALA A 166 10.36 -17.89 6.39
CA ALA A 166 9.93 -19.29 6.30
C ALA A 166 10.62 -20.19 7.34
N ALA A 167 11.95 -20.08 7.44
CA ALA A 167 12.74 -20.90 8.34
C ALA A 167 12.42 -20.65 9.83
N GLU A 168 12.05 -19.42 10.20
CA GLU A 168 11.63 -19.09 11.57
C GLU A 168 10.22 -19.63 11.87
N ILE A 169 9.28 -19.44 10.94
CA ILE A 169 7.90 -19.93 11.07
C ILE A 169 7.87 -21.47 11.16
N GLU A 170 8.67 -22.15 10.34
CA GLU A 170 8.73 -23.62 10.29
C GLU A 170 9.33 -24.22 11.56
N ARG A 171 10.40 -23.62 12.10
CA ARG A 171 11.07 -24.11 13.31
C ARG A 171 10.39 -23.69 14.62
N SER A 172 9.52 -22.69 14.57
CA SER A 172 8.84 -22.20 15.78
C SER A 172 7.84 -23.24 16.33
N THR A 173 7.99 -23.53 17.63
CA THR A 173 7.01 -24.28 18.43
C THR A 173 5.92 -23.36 19.01
N LEU A 174 6.09 -22.04 18.89
CA LEU A 174 5.17 -21.03 19.42
C LEU A 174 4.20 -20.49 18.37
N ILE A 175 4.45 -20.73 17.08
CA ILE A 175 3.57 -20.28 15.98
C ILE A 175 2.87 -21.49 15.38
N ASP A 176 1.54 -21.50 15.43
CA ASP A 176 0.68 -22.46 14.76
C ASP A 176 -0.10 -21.77 13.63
N VAL A 177 0.19 -22.10 12.37
CA VAL A 177 -0.50 -21.54 11.21
C VAL A 177 -1.47 -22.56 10.64
N ARG A 178 -2.76 -22.23 10.59
CA ARG A 178 -3.83 -23.05 10.01
C ARG A 178 -4.32 -22.42 8.73
N LEU A 179 -4.12 -23.13 7.62
CA LEU A 179 -4.59 -22.74 6.30
C LEU A 179 -6.00 -23.24 6.04
N ASN A 180 -6.66 -22.66 5.03
CA ASN A 180 -8.05 -22.93 4.70
C ASN A 180 -8.97 -22.76 5.93
N ALA A 181 -8.66 -21.79 6.79
CA ALA A 181 -9.32 -21.54 8.06
C ALA A 181 -10.02 -20.18 8.01
N THR A 182 -11.24 -20.14 7.49
CA THR A 182 -11.99 -18.89 7.34
C THR A 182 -12.79 -18.63 8.61
N VAL A 183 -12.46 -17.58 9.35
CA VAL A 183 -13.35 -17.09 10.42
C VAL A 183 -14.62 -16.56 9.77
N VAL A 184 -15.78 -17.08 10.17
CA VAL A 184 -17.10 -16.71 9.63
C VAL A 184 -18.00 -16.04 10.67
N ASP A 185 -17.63 -16.15 11.95
CA ASP A 185 -18.38 -15.54 13.04
C ASP A 185 -17.52 -15.34 14.30
N MET A 186 -17.90 -14.36 15.12
CA MET A 186 -17.33 -14.12 16.44
C MET A 186 -18.44 -14.10 17.49
N THR A 187 -18.30 -14.89 18.54
CA THR A 187 -19.24 -14.88 19.66
C THR A 187 -18.82 -13.80 20.65
N TYR A 188 -19.60 -12.71 20.71
CA TYR A 188 -19.42 -11.65 21.67
C TYR A 188 -20.28 -11.90 22.91
N ASP A 189 -19.67 -11.79 24.09
CA ASP A 189 -20.30 -11.95 25.39
C ASP A 189 -19.66 -10.97 26.38
N ASN A 190 -20.48 -10.13 27.01
CA ASN A 190 -20.09 -9.20 28.09
C ASN A 190 -18.76 -8.45 27.85
N GLY A 191 -18.64 -7.73 26.73
CA GLY A 191 -17.43 -6.93 26.44
C GLY A 191 -16.25 -7.74 25.92
N ARG A 192 -16.42 -9.02 25.57
CA ARG A 192 -15.32 -9.90 25.12
C ARG A 192 -15.75 -10.82 23.99
N ILE A 193 -14.78 -11.23 23.17
CA ILE A 193 -14.95 -12.33 22.21
C ILE A 193 -14.67 -13.64 22.93
N ALA A 194 -15.71 -14.44 23.15
CA ALA A 194 -15.64 -15.74 23.82
C ALA A 194 -15.18 -16.87 22.88
N GLY A 195 -15.44 -16.72 21.58
CA GLY A 195 -15.02 -17.71 20.60
C GLY A 195 -15.11 -17.25 19.14
N LEU A 196 -14.42 -17.99 18.27
CA LEU A 196 -14.40 -17.80 16.83
C LEU A 196 -15.01 -19.03 16.15
N THR A 197 -15.99 -18.84 15.27
CA THR A 197 -16.45 -19.91 14.37
C THR A 197 -15.59 -19.88 13.12
N VAL A 198 -14.90 -20.98 12.85
CA VAL A 198 -14.03 -21.17 11.69
C VAL A 198 -14.65 -22.21 10.78
N ALA A 199 -14.81 -21.86 9.51
CA ALA A 199 -15.19 -22.76 8.43
C ALA A 199 -13.96 -23.15 7.61
N ASP A 200 -13.85 -24.44 7.30
CA ASP A 200 -12.84 -24.92 6.35
C ASP A 200 -13.25 -24.66 4.89
N ARG A 201 -12.42 -25.15 3.94
CA ARG A 201 -12.68 -24.97 2.51
C ARG A 201 -14.00 -25.62 2.09
N GLU A 202 -14.33 -26.77 2.66
CA GLU A 202 -15.55 -27.56 2.40
C GLU A 202 -16.78 -27.01 3.13
N GLY A 203 -16.60 -26.08 4.08
CA GLY A 203 -17.66 -25.43 4.84
C GLY A 203 -17.94 -26.06 6.20
N THR A 204 -17.14 -27.04 6.62
CA THR A 204 -17.22 -27.63 7.97
C THR A 204 -16.85 -26.58 9.01
N ARG A 205 -17.73 -26.37 9.99
CA ARG A 205 -17.55 -25.35 11.01
C ARG A 205 -17.08 -25.93 12.34
N ARG A 206 -16.19 -25.23 13.03
CA ARG A 206 -15.87 -25.47 14.45
C ARG A 206 -15.73 -24.16 15.19
N THR A 207 -16.06 -24.19 16.48
CA THR A 207 -15.86 -23.04 17.37
C THR A 207 -14.57 -23.22 18.15
N LEU A 208 -13.76 -22.17 18.22
CA LEU A 208 -12.55 -22.10 19.02
C LEU A 208 -12.75 -21.12 20.16
N ARG A 209 -12.29 -21.47 21.35
CA ARG A 209 -12.13 -20.49 22.44
C ARG A 209 -10.87 -19.68 22.21
N VAL A 210 -10.93 -18.40 22.53
CA VAL A 210 -9.82 -17.45 22.33
C VAL A 210 -9.63 -16.57 23.55
N LYS A 211 -8.36 -16.25 23.86
CA LYS A 211 -8.01 -15.32 24.94
C LYS A 211 -7.94 -13.90 24.42
N THR A 212 -7.19 -13.70 23.34
CA THR A 212 -6.99 -12.43 22.63
C THR A 212 -7.13 -12.66 21.13
N VAL A 213 -7.83 -11.77 20.43
CA VAL A 213 -8.04 -11.83 18.99
C VAL A 213 -7.43 -10.61 18.32
N VAL A 214 -6.68 -10.82 17.25
CA VAL A 214 -6.16 -9.75 16.39
C VAL A 214 -6.69 -9.97 14.97
N LEU A 215 -7.50 -9.03 14.48
CA LEU A 215 -7.92 -8.95 13.09
C LEU A 215 -6.78 -8.36 12.23
N ALA A 216 -6.22 -9.17 11.35
CA ALA A 216 -5.12 -8.82 10.44
C ALA A 216 -5.40 -9.29 9.01
N ALA A 217 -6.67 -9.20 8.58
CA ALA A 217 -7.16 -9.76 7.32
C ALA A 217 -7.07 -8.78 6.14
N GLY A 218 -6.34 -7.68 6.26
CA GLY A 218 -6.37 -6.56 5.31
C GLY A 218 -7.43 -5.51 5.68
N GLY A 219 -7.57 -4.45 4.89
CA GLY A 219 -8.47 -3.34 5.23
C GLY A 219 -9.93 -3.76 5.16
N LEU A 220 -10.36 -4.25 3.99
CA LEU A 220 -11.75 -4.57 3.72
C LEU A 220 -12.25 -5.80 4.49
N GLU A 221 -11.50 -6.91 4.51
CA GLU A 221 -11.94 -8.13 5.20
C GLU A 221 -11.94 -7.98 6.73
N SER A 222 -11.03 -7.18 7.31
CA SER A 222 -11.08 -6.89 8.75
C SER A 222 -12.34 -6.08 9.07
N THR A 223 -12.65 -5.06 8.25
CA THR A 223 -13.88 -4.27 8.39
C THR A 223 -15.13 -5.11 8.18
N ARG A 224 -15.12 -6.05 7.23
CA ARG A 224 -16.24 -6.99 6.99
C ARG A 224 -16.56 -7.81 8.24
N GLN A 225 -15.54 -8.34 8.92
CA GLN A 225 -15.73 -9.11 10.15
C GLN A 225 -16.36 -8.25 11.26
N LEU A 226 -15.91 -7.00 11.40
CA LEU A 226 -16.47 -6.06 12.36
C LEU A 226 -17.92 -5.68 12.03
N LEU A 227 -18.24 -5.48 10.75
CA LEU A 227 -19.62 -5.21 10.31
C LEU A 227 -20.54 -6.40 10.57
N VAL A 228 -20.07 -7.63 10.33
CA VAL A 228 -20.82 -8.86 10.64
C VAL A 228 -21.08 -8.98 12.14
N LEU A 229 -20.10 -8.63 12.96
CA LEU A 229 -20.26 -8.58 14.42
C LEU A 229 -21.26 -7.48 14.84
N GLN A 230 -21.14 -6.27 14.29
CA GLN A 230 -22.04 -5.14 14.56
C GLN A 230 -23.50 -5.45 14.17
N LYS A 231 -23.72 -6.16 13.05
CA LYS A 231 -25.07 -6.58 12.62
C LYS A 231 -25.80 -7.41 13.70
N LYS A 232 -25.07 -8.13 14.56
CA LYS A 232 -25.62 -8.88 15.69
C LYS A 232 -25.67 -8.08 17.00
N HIS A 233 -24.79 -7.10 17.14
CA HIS A 233 -24.64 -6.25 18.32
C HIS A 233 -24.59 -4.77 17.90
N THR A 234 -25.76 -4.22 17.58
CA THR A 234 -25.92 -2.92 16.91
C THR A 234 -25.45 -1.70 17.70
N ALA A 235 -25.10 -1.86 18.98
CA ALA A 235 -24.53 -0.79 19.81
C ALA A 235 -23.00 -0.69 19.69
N LEU A 236 -22.32 -1.70 19.16
CA LEU A 236 -20.87 -1.68 19.01
C LEU A 236 -20.43 -0.62 17.99
N PHE A 237 -19.23 -0.09 18.19
CA PHE A 237 -18.55 0.82 17.26
C PHE A 237 -19.34 2.10 16.95
N GLY A 238 -19.93 2.72 17.98
CA GLY A 238 -20.76 3.93 17.84
C GLY A 238 -22.14 3.68 17.22
N GLY A 239 -22.51 2.41 17.03
CA GLY A 239 -23.75 1.98 16.41
C GLY A 239 -23.77 2.12 14.88
N ASN A 240 -24.94 1.91 14.28
CA ASN A 240 -25.10 1.87 12.81
C ASN A 240 -24.74 3.20 12.12
N ASP A 241 -24.87 4.32 12.85
CA ASP A 241 -24.48 5.65 12.37
C ASP A 241 -23.03 6.01 12.71
N GLY A 242 -22.34 5.14 13.46
CA GLY A 242 -20.97 5.31 13.89
C GLY A 242 -19.93 5.21 12.76
N PRO A 243 -18.64 5.24 13.13
CA PRO A 243 -17.53 5.36 12.19
C PRO A 243 -17.21 4.07 11.40
N LEU A 244 -17.69 2.90 11.84
CA LEU A 244 -17.34 1.63 11.20
C LEU A 244 -17.80 1.59 9.73
N GLY A 245 -16.87 1.26 8.83
CA GLY A 245 -17.08 1.19 7.40
C GLY A 245 -17.01 2.53 6.68
N ARG A 246 -16.99 3.67 7.39
CA ARG A 246 -16.89 5.01 6.79
C ARG A 246 -15.45 5.44 6.58
N TYR A 247 -15.24 6.58 5.91
CA TYR A 247 -13.91 7.17 5.69
C TYR A 247 -12.99 6.26 4.88
N TYR A 248 -13.55 5.50 3.95
CA TYR A 248 -12.76 4.63 3.10
C TYR A 248 -11.84 5.48 2.21
N MET A 249 -10.53 5.31 2.41
CA MET A 249 -9.47 5.95 1.66
C MET A 249 -8.57 4.91 0.99
N GLY A 250 -7.95 5.33 -0.11
CA GLY A 250 -6.77 4.77 -0.72
C GLY A 250 -5.81 5.92 -0.99
N HIS A 251 -5.57 6.25 -2.26
CA HIS A 251 -4.77 7.42 -2.63
C HIS A 251 -5.25 7.99 -3.96
N VAL A 252 -4.99 9.28 -4.19
CA VAL A 252 -5.15 9.90 -5.51
C VAL A 252 -3.85 9.69 -6.28
N ILE A 253 -3.91 8.87 -7.34
CA ILE A 253 -2.75 8.51 -8.17
C ILE A 253 -2.96 8.90 -9.62
N GLY A 254 -1.87 9.23 -10.30
CA GLY A 254 -1.91 9.48 -11.73
C GLY A 254 -0.67 10.14 -12.30
N GLU A 255 -0.82 10.63 -13.52
CA GLU A 255 0.19 11.36 -14.27
C GLU A 255 -0.49 12.43 -15.14
N VAL A 256 -0.24 13.71 -14.85
CA VAL A 256 -0.78 14.85 -15.62
C VAL A 256 0.31 15.80 -16.13
N ALA A 257 1.57 15.51 -15.83
CA ALA A 257 2.71 16.32 -16.24
C ALA A 257 3.89 15.44 -16.65
N ASP A 258 4.79 16.03 -17.41
CA ASP A 258 6.15 15.54 -17.63
C ASP A 258 7.14 16.46 -16.90
N ILE A 259 8.23 15.91 -16.41
CA ILE A 259 9.33 16.65 -15.77
C ILE A 259 10.58 16.60 -16.66
N THR A 260 11.29 17.73 -16.75
CA THR A 260 12.64 17.79 -17.33
C THR A 260 13.64 18.28 -16.29
N PHE A 261 14.69 17.51 -16.02
CA PHE A 261 15.75 17.92 -15.09
C PHE A 261 16.78 18.86 -15.75
N GLY A 262 17.21 19.86 -15.00
CA GLY A 262 18.18 20.88 -15.43
C GLY A 262 19.62 20.39 -15.50
N SER A 263 19.97 19.38 -14.70
CA SER A 263 21.34 18.84 -14.58
C SER A 263 21.38 17.31 -14.62
N ASP A 264 22.54 16.78 -14.99
CA ASP A 264 22.79 15.33 -15.01
C ASP A 264 22.85 14.73 -13.60
N ALA A 265 23.28 15.53 -12.62
CA ALA A 265 23.29 15.14 -11.20
C ALA A 265 21.86 14.92 -10.69
N MET A 266 20.94 15.85 -10.97
CA MET A 266 19.54 15.70 -10.63
C MET A 266 18.90 14.52 -11.36
N ASP A 267 19.13 14.40 -12.67
CA ASP A 267 18.65 13.27 -13.47
C ASP A 267 19.11 11.91 -12.91
N ALA A 268 20.39 11.78 -12.56
CA ALA A 268 20.95 10.55 -11.99
C ALA A 268 20.38 10.21 -10.61
N ALA A 269 20.01 11.22 -9.81
CA ALA A 269 19.61 11.04 -8.42
C ALA A 269 18.26 10.30 -8.24
N TYR A 270 17.41 10.28 -9.28
CA TYR A 270 16.09 9.62 -9.27
C TYR A 270 16.06 8.23 -9.93
N ASP A 271 17.22 7.71 -10.33
CA ASP A 271 17.37 6.32 -10.75
C ASP A 271 17.34 5.37 -9.53
N PHE A 272 17.12 4.09 -9.79
CA PHE A 272 17.25 3.04 -8.79
C PHE A 272 18.73 2.80 -8.47
N TYR A 273 19.09 2.88 -7.19
CA TYR A 273 20.41 2.50 -6.72
C TYR A 273 20.30 1.52 -5.55
N ARG A 274 21.36 0.73 -5.35
CA ARG A 274 21.50 -0.10 -4.15
C ARG A 274 22.39 0.66 -3.19
N ASP A 275 21.95 0.79 -1.96
CA ASP A 275 22.77 1.40 -0.91
C ASP A 275 23.57 0.36 -0.13
N GLU A 276 24.34 0.83 0.85
CA GLU A 276 25.18 -0.01 1.72
C GLU A 276 24.37 -1.01 2.57
N HIS A 277 23.05 -0.82 2.71
CA HIS A 277 22.16 -1.73 3.42
C HIS A 277 21.59 -2.83 2.49
N GLY A 278 22.05 -2.89 1.25
CA GLY A 278 21.81 -4.01 0.32
C GLY A 278 20.45 -4.03 -0.36
N SER A 279 19.56 -3.09 -0.03
CA SER A 279 18.26 -2.88 -0.67
C SER A 279 18.33 -1.82 -1.77
N TYR A 280 17.40 -1.89 -2.72
CA TYR A 280 17.22 -0.76 -3.63
C TYR A 280 16.56 0.40 -2.89
N ALA A 281 16.98 1.61 -3.24
CA ALA A 281 16.36 2.85 -2.84
C ALA A 281 16.14 3.75 -4.07
N ARG A 282 15.20 4.67 -3.95
CA ARG A 282 14.88 5.65 -4.98
C ARG A 282 14.39 6.95 -4.35
N ARG A 283 14.67 8.10 -4.99
CA ARG A 283 14.24 9.40 -4.49
C ARG A 283 12.80 9.76 -4.88
N ARG A 284 12.20 10.59 -4.03
CA ARG A 284 10.89 11.23 -4.19
C ARG A 284 11.04 12.73 -4.03
N LEU A 285 10.24 13.49 -4.78
CA LEU A 285 10.03 14.92 -4.57
C LEU A 285 8.75 15.08 -3.74
N ILE A 286 8.84 15.66 -2.56
CA ILE A 286 7.68 15.85 -1.67
C ILE A 286 7.66 17.33 -1.28
N PRO A 287 6.56 18.08 -1.44
CA PRO A 287 6.46 19.42 -0.85
C PRO A 287 6.84 19.34 0.64
N SER A 288 7.70 20.23 1.12
CA SER A 288 8.15 20.12 2.52
C SER A 288 7.00 20.27 3.50
N ASP A 289 7.13 19.72 4.70
CA ASP A 289 6.10 19.84 5.74
C ASP A 289 5.76 21.33 6.02
N ALA A 290 6.74 22.24 5.90
CA ALA A 290 6.52 23.67 6.01
C ALA A 290 5.67 24.22 4.85
N ALA A 291 6.02 23.88 3.61
CA ALA A 291 5.27 24.28 2.42
C ALA A 291 3.84 23.72 2.43
N GLN A 292 3.65 22.47 2.84
CA GLN A 292 2.33 21.86 2.96
C GLN A 292 1.43 22.60 3.95
N ARG A 293 1.97 23.02 5.10
CA ARG A 293 1.24 23.85 6.08
C ARG A 293 0.92 25.23 5.52
N GLN A 294 1.93 25.93 4.99
CA GLN A 294 1.80 27.30 4.50
C GLN A 294 0.81 27.41 3.33
N HIS A 295 0.85 26.45 2.41
CA HIS A 295 0.05 26.48 1.18
C HIS A 295 -1.19 25.58 1.22
N ARG A 296 -1.49 24.98 2.39
CA ARG A 296 -2.62 24.06 2.60
C ARG A 296 -2.66 22.95 1.54
N LEU A 297 -1.54 22.27 1.36
CA LEU A 297 -1.40 21.15 0.43
C LEU A 297 -1.68 19.82 1.14
N LEU A 298 -2.32 18.90 0.43
CA LEU A 298 -2.34 17.49 0.85
C LEU A 298 -0.93 16.92 0.79
N ASN A 299 -0.67 15.88 1.58
CA ASN A 299 0.60 15.18 1.48
C ASN A 299 0.67 14.46 0.13
N VAL A 300 1.75 14.66 -0.63
CA VAL A 300 1.92 14.10 -1.97
C VAL A 300 3.38 13.87 -2.31
N SER A 301 3.67 12.73 -2.91
CA SER A 301 4.98 12.48 -3.51
C SER A 301 4.91 12.46 -5.02
N PHE A 302 5.97 13.00 -5.63
CA PHE A 302 6.21 13.02 -7.06
C PHE A 302 7.47 12.25 -7.41
N TRP A 303 7.47 11.60 -8.57
CA TRP A 303 8.68 10.99 -9.11
C TRP A 303 8.66 10.83 -10.62
N PRO A 304 9.84 10.88 -11.27
CA PRO A 304 9.92 10.62 -12.70
C PRO A 304 9.57 9.15 -12.98
N VAL A 305 8.83 8.90 -14.04
CA VAL A 305 8.61 7.56 -14.61
C VAL A 305 9.14 7.52 -16.04
N VAL A 306 9.22 6.33 -16.62
CA VAL A 306 9.62 6.20 -18.02
C VAL A 306 8.70 7.10 -18.87
N PRO A 307 9.24 7.98 -19.73
CA PRO A 307 8.41 8.84 -20.54
C PRO A 307 7.53 8.00 -21.48
N PRO A 308 6.41 8.54 -21.98
CA PRO A 308 5.58 7.86 -22.97
C PRO A 308 6.47 7.32 -24.10
N VAL A 309 6.52 5.99 -24.25
CA VAL A 309 7.46 5.34 -25.19
C VAL A 309 7.17 5.71 -26.64
N ALA A 310 5.94 6.14 -26.94
CA ALA A 310 5.53 6.66 -28.25
C ALA A 310 5.94 8.12 -28.52
N ASP A 311 6.46 8.85 -27.53
CA ASP A 311 6.94 10.22 -27.73
C ASP A 311 8.44 10.25 -28.06
N PRO A 312 8.85 10.41 -29.32
CA PRO A 312 10.25 10.32 -29.72
C PRO A 312 11.13 11.45 -29.16
N ARG A 313 10.55 12.49 -28.54
CA ARG A 313 11.29 13.58 -27.88
C ARG A 313 12.12 13.09 -26.69
N HIS A 314 11.91 11.85 -26.22
CA HIS A 314 12.77 11.22 -25.22
C HIS A 314 14.21 10.99 -25.70
N ARG A 315 14.50 10.98 -27.02
CA ARG A 315 15.86 10.84 -27.60
C ARG A 315 16.68 9.66 -27.03
N SER A 316 16.05 8.49 -26.90
CA SER A 316 16.63 7.27 -26.31
C SER A 316 16.46 6.12 -27.28
N GLY A 317 17.56 5.46 -27.67
CA GLY A 317 17.49 4.30 -28.56
C GLY A 317 16.74 3.14 -27.90
N LEU A 318 16.94 2.94 -26.59
CA LEU A 318 16.29 1.87 -25.83
C LEU A 318 14.77 2.04 -25.78
N LEU A 319 14.28 3.25 -25.46
CA LEU A 319 12.85 3.50 -25.41
C LEU A 319 12.20 3.41 -26.80
N SER A 320 12.89 3.83 -27.86
CA SER A 320 12.42 3.61 -29.23
C SER A 320 12.36 2.12 -29.61
N MET A 321 13.32 1.30 -29.18
CA MET A 321 13.25 -0.16 -29.37
C MET A 321 12.09 -0.77 -28.59
N VAL A 322 11.85 -0.33 -27.35
CA VAL A 322 10.68 -0.76 -26.55
C VAL A 322 9.38 -0.33 -27.23
N CYS A 323 9.30 0.88 -27.76
CA CYS A 323 8.15 1.37 -28.54
C CYS A 323 7.85 0.46 -29.73
N PHE A 324 8.85 0.10 -30.53
CA PHE A 324 8.66 -0.84 -31.64
C PHE A 324 8.32 -2.26 -31.18
N ALA A 325 8.90 -2.74 -30.09
CA ALA A 325 8.52 -4.03 -29.50
C ALA A 325 7.04 -4.06 -29.11
N PHE A 326 6.50 -2.95 -28.57
CA PHE A 326 5.08 -2.80 -28.26
C PHE A 326 4.19 -2.59 -29.49
N ALA A 327 4.71 -1.97 -30.56
CA ALA A 327 3.99 -1.80 -31.82
C ALA A 327 3.84 -3.13 -32.59
N LEU A 328 4.81 -4.05 -32.47
CA LEU A 328 4.76 -5.37 -33.08
C LEU A 328 3.76 -6.29 -32.35
N LYS A 329 2.56 -6.48 -32.91
CA LYS A 329 1.45 -7.26 -32.32
C LYS A 329 1.84 -8.60 -31.66
N PRO A 330 2.62 -9.52 -32.29
CA PRO A 330 2.96 -10.79 -31.65
C PRO A 330 3.88 -10.62 -30.43
N ILE A 331 4.80 -9.65 -30.45
CA ILE A 331 5.75 -9.39 -29.36
C ILE A 331 5.07 -8.58 -28.25
N GLY A 332 4.36 -7.52 -28.61
CA GLY A 332 3.65 -6.65 -27.65
C GLY A 332 2.67 -7.42 -26.77
N ARG A 333 1.93 -8.38 -27.34
CA ARG A 333 0.98 -9.24 -26.59
C ARG A 333 1.64 -10.22 -25.61
N LEU A 334 2.90 -10.56 -25.81
CA LEU A 334 3.67 -11.43 -24.91
C LEU A 334 4.25 -10.66 -23.71
N VAL A 335 4.44 -9.35 -23.85
CA VAL A 335 5.13 -8.51 -22.85
C VAL A 335 4.16 -7.65 -22.04
N ILE A 336 3.06 -7.19 -22.63
CA ILE A 336 2.10 -6.30 -21.97
C ILE A 336 0.67 -6.63 -22.40
N ALA A 337 -0.31 -6.46 -21.50
CA ALA A 337 -1.72 -6.69 -21.83
C ALA A 337 -2.18 -5.74 -22.96
N GLU A 338 -3.01 -6.20 -23.89
CA GLU A 338 -3.41 -5.44 -25.09
C GLU A 338 -4.03 -4.06 -24.76
N ALA A 339 -4.77 -3.97 -23.65
CA ALA A 339 -5.33 -2.70 -23.16
C ALA A 339 -4.24 -1.69 -22.73
N ILE A 340 -3.17 -2.18 -22.09
CA ILE A 340 -1.99 -1.37 -21.74
C ILE A 340 -1.24 -0.98 -23.01
N ARG A 341 -1.07 -1.92 -23.97
CA ARG A 341 -0.41 -1.67 -25.25
C ARG A 341 -1.05 -0.53 -26.04
N LYS A 342 -2.39 -0.53 -26.15
CA LYS A 342 -3.16 0.52 -26.85
C LYS A 342 -3.06 1.89 -26.18
N ARG A 343 -2.88 1.95 -24.85
CA ARG A 343 -2.63 3.22 -24.14
C ARG A 343 -1.24 3.79 -24.40
N HIS A 344 -0.26 2.94 -24.68
CA HIS A 344 1.15 3.34 -24.84
C HIS A 344 1.57 3.57 -26.29
N ILE A 345 0.84 3.04 -27.27
CA ILE A 345 1.17 3.10 -28.69
C ILE A 345 -0.03 3.60 -29.48
N PRO A 346 -0.02 4.87 -29.96
CA PRO A 346 -1.10 5.42 -30.77
C PRO A 346 -1.08 4.81 -32.19
N ASP A 347 -2.22 4.85 -32.87
CA ASP A 347 -2.38 4.28 -34.21
C ASP A 347 -1.57 5.03 -35.28
N ASP A 348 -1.26 6.31 -35.05
CA ASP A 348 -0.51 7.22 -35.93
C ASP A 348 0.96 7.43 -35.49
N LEU A 349 1.58 6.40 -34.91
CA LEU A 349 2.95 6.46 -34.41
C LEU A 349 3.96 7.04 -35.42
N ALA A 350 4.65 8.11 -35.04
CA ALA A 350 5.71 8.72 -35.84
C ALA A 350 6.97 7.85 -35.87
N VAL A 351 7.04 6.90 -36.81
CA VAL A 351 8.10 5.88 -36.90
C VAL A 351 9.50 6.49 -37.09
N TRP A 352 9.64 7.47 -37.97
CA TRP A 352 10.97 7.93 -38.42
C TRP A 352 11.82 8.57 -37.30
N PRO A 353 11.28 9.47 -36.46
CA PRO A 353 11.98 9.94 -35.26
C PRO A 353 12.48 8.82 -34.33
N HIS A 354 11.72 7.73 -34.16
CA HIS A 354 12.15 6.59 -33.35
C HIS A 354 13.33 5.83 -33.97
N VAL A 355 13.35 5.65 -35.30
CA VAL A 355 14.50 5.05 -35.99
C VAL A 355 15.76 5.90 -35.83
N VAL A 356 15.64 7.22 -35.96
CA VAL A 356 16.76 8.15 -35.73
C VAL A 356 17.33 8.02 -34.32
N ASN A 357 16.48 7.89 -33.31
CA ASN A 357 16.90 7.67 -31.93
C ASN A 357 17.66 6.34 -31.77
N ILE A 358 17.21 5.25 -32.40
CA ILE A 358 17.88 3.94 -32.35
C ILE A 358 19.25 4.03 -32.99
N VAL A 359 19.35 4.56 -34.21
CA VAL A 359 20.61 4.63 -34.95
C VAL A 359 21.65 5.50 -34.21
N ARG A 360 21.22 6.63 -33.64
CA ARG A 360 22.11 7.56 -32.92
C ARG A 360 22.58 7.06 -31.55
N ASP A 361 21.87 6.12 -30.94
CA ASP A 361 22.09 5.70 -29.56
C ASP A 361 22.32 4.18 -29.40
N LEU A 362 22.52 3.46 -30.51
CA LEU A 362 22.57 1.99 -30.55
C LEU A 362 23.55 1.37 -29.54
N PRO A 363 24.81 1.84 -29.39
CA PRO A 363 25.74 1.25 -28.43
C PRO A 363 25.28 1.41 -26.98
N ARG A 364 24.81 2.60 -26.60
CA ARG A 364 24.33 2.86 -25.24
C ARG A 364 23.03 2.11 -24.96
N ALA A 365 22.14 2.04 -25.95
CA ALA A 365 20.87 1.35 -25.83
C ALA A 365 21.05 -0.16 -25.61
N ALA A 366 21.97 -0.79 -26.34
CA ALA A 366 22.32 -2.20 -26.17
C ALA A 366 22.92 -2.47 -24.78
N LEU A 367 23.86 -1.65 -24.32
CA LEU A 367 24.46 -1.77 -22.98
C LEU A 367 23.42 -1.55 -21.87
N SER A 368 22.53 -0.56 -22.03
CA SER A 368 21.47 -0.27 -21.06
C SER A 368 20.48 -1.42 -20.95
N LEU A 369 20.09 -2.02 -22.08
CA LEU A 369 19.23 -3.21 -22.09
C LEU A 369 19.91 -4.40 -21.40
N ALA A 370 21.18 -4.69 -21.74
CA ALA A 370 21.93 -5.78 -21.12
C ALA A 370 22.06 -5.59 -19.59
N THR A 371 22.38 -4.36 -19.17
CA THR A 371 22.48 -3.99 -17.74
C THR A 371 21.14 -4.14 -17.03
N PHE A 372 20.05 -3.68 -17.64
CA PHE A 372 18.71 -3.84 -17.10
C PHE A 372 18.34 -5.32 -16.96
N LEU A 373 18.51 -6.13 -18.01
CA LEU A 373 18.20 -7.56 -17.99
C LEU A 373 19.02 -8.29 -16.90
N TYR A 374 20.31 -7.97 -16.78
CA TYR A 374 21.16 -8.51 -15.71
C TYR A 374 20.62 -8.10 -14.32
N ARG A 375 20.36 -6.81 -14.09
CA ARG A 375 19.87 -6.33 -12.78
C ARG A 375 18.47 -6.85 -12.44
N ARG A 376 17.62 -7.09 -13.43
CA ARG A 376 16.23 -7.52 -13.26
C ARG A 376 16.08 -9.02 -13.04
N TYR A 377 16.87 -9.82 -13.74
CA TYR A 377 16.71 -11.29 -13.81
C TYR A 377 17.87 -12.09 -13.20
N VAL A 378 19.07 -11.51 -13.09
CA VAL A 378 20.27 -12.21 -12.59
C VAL A 378 20.70 -11.70 -11.22
N ALA A 379 20.87 -10.38 -11.05
CA ALA A 379 21.33 -9.79 -9.80
C ALA A 379 20.31 -9.98 -8.66
N ARG A 380 20.82 -10.06 -7.42
CA ARG A 380 20.01 -10.20 -6.20
C ARG A 380 20.27 -9.05 -5.21
N PRO A 381 19.21 -8.41 -4.67
CA PRO A 381 17.81 -8.57 -5.04
C PRO A 381 17.56 -8.10 -6.49
N PRO A 382 16.46 -8.55 -7.13
CA PRO A 382 16.12 -8.07 -8.46
C PRO A 382 15.77 -6.58 -8.42
N MET A 383 16.11 -5.86 -9.49
CA MET A 383 15.69 -4.46 -9.65
C MET A 383 14.14 -4.36 -9.64
N PRO A 384 13.54 -3.49 -8.80
CA PRO A 384 12.09 -3.46 -8.60
C PRO A 384 11.28 -3.00 -9.82
N GLY A 385 11.82 -2.10 -10.64
CA GLY A 385 11.09 -1.48 -11.75
C GLY A 385 11.95 -1.23 -12.97
N PHE A 386 11.29 -0.89 -14.08
CA PHE A 386 11.96 -0.42 -15.30
C PHE A 386 12.03 1.10 -15.27
N PHE A 387 13.23 1.64 -15.26
CA PHE A 387 13.51 3.06 -15.43
C PHE A 387 14.74 3.22 -16.30
N VAL A 388 14.69 4.15 -17.24
CA VAL A 388 15.77 4.37 -18.21
C VAL A 388 16.01 5.85 -18.34
N ARG A 389 17.23 6.26 -18.03
CA ARG A 389 17.68 7.64 -18.24
C ARG A 389 17.81 7.93 -19.72
N ASN A 390 17.53 9.18 -20.11
CA ASN A 390 17.58 9.58 -21.51
C ASN A 390 18.25 10.94 -21.70
N ALA A 391 18.76 11.19 -22.90
CA ALA A 391 19.53 12.41 -23.21
C ALA A 391 18.69 13.70 -23.12
N GLY A 392 17.36 13.59 -23.21
CA GLY A 392 16.45 14.72 -22.99
C GLY A 392 16.20 15.04 -21.52
N ARG A 393 16.59 14.13 -20.59
CA ARG A 393 16.28 14.18 -19.16
C ARG A 393 14.81 14.45 -18.88
N ARG A 394 13.94 14.00 -19.80
CA ARG A 394 12.50 14.19 -19.80
C ARG A 394 11.82 12.88 -19.42
N TYR A 395 10.87 12.96 -18.50
CA TYR A 395 10.19 11.82 -17.90
C TYR A 395 8.71 12.14 -17.71
N GLY A 396 7.85 11.13 -17.69
CA GLY A 396 6.52 11.34 -17.10
C GLY A 396 6.67 11.66 -15.61
N LEU A 397 5.75 12.42 -15.03
CA LEU A 397 5.73 12.70 -13.60
C LEU A 397 4.53 11.99 -12.98
N SER A 398 4.82 10.95 -12.20
CA SER A 398 3.81 10.26 -11.42
C SER A 398 3.67 10.92 -10.07
N TYR A 399 2.42 10.99 -9.58
CA TYR A 399 2.10 11.43 -8.23
C TYR A 399 1.34 10.35 -7.44
N HIS A 400 1.52 10.36 -6.13
CA HIS A 400 0.78 9.58 -5.15
C HIS A 400 0.45 10.50 -3.98
N ALA A 401 -0.81 10.86 -3.89
CA ALA A 401 -1.29 11.82 -2.92
C ALA A 401 -2.19 11.18 -1.88
N GLU A 402 -2.17 11.77 -0.69
CA GLU A 402 -3.18 11.57 0.33
C GLU A 402 -4.58 11.83 -0.23
N GLN A 403 -5.54 11.06 0.26
CA GLN A 403 -6.97 11.27 0.03
C GLN A 403 -7.61 11.75 1.33
N SER A 404 -8.46 12.78 1.25
CA SER A 404 -9.19 13.23 2.43
C SER A 404 -10.19 12.17 2.92
N PRO A 405 -10.35 12.00 4.25
CA PRO A 405 -11.30 11.05 4.83
C PRO A 405 -12.74 11.54 4.66
N GLN A 406 -13.49 10.96 3.72
CA GLN A 406 -14.89 11.31 3.46
C GLN A 406 -15.84 10.30 4.13
N PRO A 407 -16.78 10.70 5.00
CA PRO A 407 -17.68 9.77 5.69
C PRO A 407 -18.60 8.98 4.74
N ASP A 408 -18.89 9.54 3.57
CA ASP A 408 -19.72 8.91 2.53
C ASP A 408 -18.93 7.98 1.61
N SER A 409 -17.60 8.05 1.61
CA SER A 409 -16.77 7.00 1.03
C SER A 409 -16.76 5.85 2.04
N ARG A 410 -17.47 4.76 1.75
CA ARG A 410 -17.78 3.76 2.77
C ARG A 410 -17.96 2.35 2.22
N VAL A 411 -17.91 1.39 3.13
CA VAL A 411 -18.23 -0.01 2.90
C VAL A 411 -19.34 -0.47 3.83
N THR A 412 -20.21 -1.33 3.33
CA THR A 412 -21.38 -1.86 4.05
C THR A 412 -21.56 -3.34 3.72
N LEU A 413 -22.47 -4.02 4.42
CA LEU A 413 -22.86 -5.39 4.07
C LEU A 413 -24.01 -5.38 3.07
N THR A 414 -23.98 -6.29 2.10
CA THR A 414 -25.12 -6.58 1.23
C THR A 414 -26.08 -7.58 1.91
N ASP A 415 -27.21 -7.85 1.24
CA ASP A 415 -28.08 -8.98 1.55
C ASP A 415 -27.68 -10.27 0.81
N ASP A 416 -26.65 -10.20 -0.04
CA ASP A 416 -26.05 -11.35 -0.70
C ASP A 416 -24.96 -11.98 0.18
N PHE A 417 -24.87 -13.30 0.15
CA PHE A 417 -23.91 -14.06 0.95
C PHE A 417 -22.86 -14.72 0.08
N ASP A 418 -21.66 -14.90 0.63
CA ASP A 418 -20.69 -15.81 0.04
C ASP A 418 -21.09 -17.28 0.26
N ARG A 419 -20.30 -18.19 -0.32
CA ARG A 419 -20.53 -19.64 -0.22
C ARG A 419 -20.44 -20.20 1.21
N LEU A 420 -19.88 -19.45 2.16
CA LEU A 420 -19.79 -19.82 3.57
C LEU A 420 -20.90 -19.16 4.40
N GLY A 421 -21.81 -18.42 3.78
CA GLY A 421 -22.95 -17.78 4.44
C GLY A 421 -22.59 -16.49 5.17
N VAL A 422 -21.50 -15.82 4.78
CA VAL A 422 -21.13 -14.49 5.31
C VAL A 422 -21.57 -13.42 4.32
N PRO A 423 -22.29 -12.35 4.75
CA PRO A 423 -22.69 -11.26 3.86
C PRO A 423 -21.50 -10.67 3.10
N LYS A 424 -21.66 -10.37 1.81
CA LYS A 424 -20.61 -9.72 1.01
C LYS A 424 -20.51 -8.24 1.36
N LEU A 425 -19.38 -7.62 0.97
CA LEU A 425 -19.25 -6.17 1.06
C LEU A 425 -19.92 -5.49 -0.13
N ARG A 426 -20.55 -4.34 0.14
CA ARG A 426 -20.82 -3.29 -0.85
C ARG A 426 -19.82 -2.16 -0.65
N ILE A 427 -19.10 -1.81 -1.71
CA ILE A 427 -18.02 -0.82 -1.69
C ILE A 427 -18.46 0.41 -2.49
N ASP A 428 -18.75 1.50 -1.77
CA ASP A 428 -19.03 2.83 -2.32
C ASP A 428 -17.82 3.74 -2.06
N TYR A 429 -16.82 3.61 -2.92
CA TYR A 429 -15.55 4.31 -2.78
C TYR A 429 -15.54 5.58 -3.63
N ARG A 430 -15.31 6.73 -2.97
CA ARG A 430 -15.51 8.05 -3.57
C ARG A 430 -14.27 8.92 -3.47
N PHE A 431 -14.04 9.73 -4.52
CA PHE A 431 -12.98 10.73 -4.56
C PHE A 431 -13.59 12.13 -4.62
N ALA A 432 -13.05 13.05 -3.81
CA ALA A 432 -13.54 14.42 -3.76
C ALA A 432 -12.81 15.28 -4.81
N ARG A 433 -13.54 16.22 -5.44
CA ARG A 433 -12.93 17.25 -6.30
C ARG A 433 -11.89 18.08 -5.54
N ALA A 434 -12.11 18.34 -4.26
CA ALA A 434 -11.18 19.07 -3.40
C ALA A 434 -9.80 18.37 -3.30
N ASP A 435 -9.74 17.03 -3.35
CA ASP A 435 -8.48 16.29 -3.38
C ASP A 435 -7.75 16.54 -4.71
N ALA A 436 -8.47 16.50 -5.83
CA ALA A 436 -7.90 16.79 -7.15
C ALA A 436 -7.37 18.22 -7.27
N GLU A 437 -8.10 19.20 -6.72
CA GLU A 437 -7.65 20.60 -6.64
C GLU A 437 -6.39 20.74 -5.76
N ALA A 438 -6.29 20.00 -4.66
CA ALA A 438 -5.11 20.03 -3.80
C ALA A 438 -3.89 19.40 -4.49
N VAL A 439 -4.08 18.30 -5.22
CA VAL A 439 -3.04 17.70 -6.06
C VAL A 439 -2.58 18.69 -7.14
N TRP A 440 -3.50 19.43 -7.75
CA TRP A 440 -3.16 20.48 -8.72
C TRP A 440 -2.30 21.58 -8.10
N ARG A 441 -2.71 22.14 -6.95
CA ARG A 441 -1.90 23.14 -6.22
C ARG A 441 -0.50 22.64 -5.88
N ALA A 442 -0.36 21.35 -5.56
CA ALA A 442 0.95 20.76 -5.30
C ALA A 442 1.81 20.64 -6.57
N HIS A 443 1.22 20.41 -7.75
CA HIS A 443 1.93 20.49 -9.02
C HIS A 443 2.39 21.92 -9.32
N GLU A 444 1.55 22.93 -9.06
CA GLU A 444 1.93 24.35 -9.23
C GLU A 444 3.08 24.72 -8.30
N HIS A 445 3.01 24.29 -7.04
CA HIS A 445 4.08 24.47 -6.07
C HIS A 445 5.41 23.85 -6.54
N LEU A 446 5.36 22.59 -7.00
CA LEU A 446 6.53 21.89 -7.53
C LEU A 446 7.08 22.58 -8.79
N ALA A 447 6.22 23.01 -9.72
CA ALA A 447 6.65 23.73 -10.93
C ALA A 447 7.35 25.05 -10.61
N GLY A 448 6.81 25.81 -9.65
CA GLY A 448 7.40 27.05 -9.17
C GLY A 448 8.78 26.80 -8.53
N TRP A 449 8.89 25.80 -7.65
CA TRP A 449 10.15 25.42 -7.01
C TRP A 449 11.21 24.99 -8.03
N LEU A 450 10.87 24.10 -8.97
CA LEU A 450 11.77 23.64 -10.03
C LEU A 450 12.32 24.80 -10.87
N THR A 451 11.45 25.76 -11.22
CA THR A 451 11.82 26.91 -12.05
C THR A 451 12.72 27.90 -11.31
N ARG A 452 12.36 28.27 -10.06
CA ARG A 452 13.13 29.25 -9.28
C ARG A 452 14.52 28.73 -8.89
N THR A 453 14.64 27.44 -8.60
CA THR A 453 15.92 26.80 -8.25
C THR A 453 16.75 26.41 -9.47
N GLY A 454 16.17 26.44 -10.67
CA GLY A 454 16.83 26.06 -11.92
C GLY A 454 17.09 24.56 -12.07
N VAL A 455 16.56 23.71 -11.19
CA VAL A 455 16.85 22.27 -11.18
C VAL A 455 15.94 21.47 -12.13
N GLY A 456 14.91 22.10 -12.69
CA GLY A 456 14.09 21.50 -13.74
C GLY A 456 12.90 22.37 -14.16
N ARG A 457 11.95 21.75 -14.86
CA ARG A 457 10.65 22.34 -15.19
C ARG A 457 9.59 21.27 -15.39
N LEU A 458 8.33 21.64 -15.30
CA LEU A 458 7.19 20.80 -15.66
C LEU A 458 6.57 21.23 -17.00
N GLU A 459 6.04 20.25 -17.73
CA GLU A 459 5.19 20.46 -18.90
C GLU A 459 3.88 19.67 -18.67
N TYR A 460 2.75 20.36 -18.56
CA TYR A 460 1.44 19.72 -18.33
C TYR A 460 0.91 19.07 -19.61
N ARG A 461 0.24 17.93 -19.46
CA ARG A 461 -0.32 17.14 -20.58
C ARG A 461 -1.67 17.67 -21.05
N GLN A 462 -2.32 18.49 -20.23
CA GLN A 462 -3.59 19.16 -20.50
C GLN A 462 -3.46 20.66 -20.26
N ALA A 463 -4.45 21.43 -20.70
CA ALA A 463 -4.56 22.84 -20.34
C ALA A 463 -4.77 22.99 -18.82
N PRO A 464 -4.29 24.08 -18.18
CA PRO A 464 -4.45 24.29 -16.73
C PRO A 464 -5.90 24.16 -16.24
N GLU A 465 -6.84 24.73 -16.99
CA GLU A 465 -8.27 24.70 -16.69
C GLU A 465 -8.91 23.30 -16.75
N GLU A 466 -8.29 22.35 -17.47
CA GLU A 466 -8.75 20.97 -17.61
C GLU A 466 -8.07 20.02 -16.62
N THR A 467 -7.01 20.46 -15.94
CA THR A 467 -6.11 19.55 -15.21
C THR A 467 -6.78 18.95 -13.97
N VAL A 468 -7.62 19.71 -13.26
CA VAL A 468 -8.38 19.20 -12.10
C VAL A 468 -9.34 18.08 -12.53
N ASP A 469 -10.03 18.26 -13.66
CA ASP A 469 -10.93 17.23 -14.21
C ASP A 469 -10.16 16.01 -14.69
N ALA A 470 -8.96 16.20 -15.27
CA ALA A 470 -8.08 15.10 -15.63
C ALA A 470 -7.60 14.30 -14.40
N ILE A 471 -7.19 14.97 -13.32
CA ILE A 471 -6.81 14.31 -12.05
C ILE A 471 -8.00 13.54 -11.49
N LEU A 472 -9.18 14.17 -11.41
CA LEU A 472 -10.38 13.51 -10.90
C LEU A 472 -10.79 12.35 -11.81
N GLY A 473 -10.63 12.44 -13.13
CA GLY A 473 -10.91 11.35 -14.07
C GLY A 473 -9.97 10.16 -13.95
N LEU A 474 -8.73 10.38 -13.49
CA LEU A 474 -7.73 9.33 -13.24
C LEU A 474 -7.89 8.66 -11.86
N ALA A 475 -8.58 9.30 -10.92
CA ALA A 475 -8.67 8.85 -9.54
C ALA A 475 -9.38 7.49 -9.42
N ALA A 476 -8.59 6.44 -9.19
CA ALA A 476 -9.04 5.08 -8.92
C ALA A 476 -8.00 4.35 -8.06
N HIS A 477 -8.46 3.54 -7.10
CA HIS A 477 -7.59 2.71 -6.25
C HIS A 477 -8.40 1.65 -5.50
N GLY A 478 -7.82 0.51 -5.18
CA GLY A 478 -8.39 -0.47 -4.24
C GLY A 478 -7.34 -1.32 -3.53
N THR A 479 -6.06 -1.17 -3.89
CA THR A 479 -4.97 -2.00 -3.32
C THR A 479 -4.45 -1.48 -1.98
N HIS A 480 -4.68 -0.21 -1.64
CA HIS A 480 -4.45 0.33 -0.30
C HIS A 480 -5.79 0.64 0.35
N GLN A 481 -6.12 -0.10 1.41
CA GLN A 481 -7.44 -0.09 2.00
C GLN A 481 -7.42 0.57 3.38
N ILE A 482 -7.75 1.86 3.47
CA ILE A 482 -7.43 2.71 4.63
C ILE A 482 -8.70 3.32 5.25
N GLY A 483 -8.71 3.54 6.57
CA GLY A 483 -9.72 4.36 7.27
C GLY A 483 -11.02 3.68 7.70
N THR A 484 -11.39 2.55 7.11
CA THR A 484 -12.71 1.91 7.35
C THR A 484 -12.95 1.39 8.77
N ALA A 485 -11.93 1.35 9.62
CA ALA A 485 -12.03 1.05 11.05
C ALA A 485 -11.12 1.98 11.86
N ARG A 486 -11.08 3.28 11.49
CA ARG A 486 -10.11 4.26 11.97
C ARG A 486 -10.00 4.29 13.49
N MET A 487 -8.78 4.50 13.98
CA MET A 487 -8.53 4.74 15.39
C MET A 487 -8.98 6.14 15.79
N ALA A 488 -9.33 6.31 17.06
CA ALA A 488 -9.62 7.61 17.64
C ALA A 488 -9.33 7.63 19.15
N ALA A 489 -9.42 8.81 19.75
CA ALA A 489 -9.33 8.98 21.20
C ALA A 489 -10.62 8.56 21.93
N ARG A 490 -11.76 8.59 21.22
CA ARG A 490 -13.09 8.35 21.79
C ARG A 490 -13.92 7.39 20.91
N PRO A 491 -14.81 6.58 21.50
CA PRO A 491 -15.60 5.58 20.78
C PRO A 491 -16.60 6.12 19.76
N GLU A 492 -17.05 7.37 19.92
CA GLU A 492 -17.92 8.04 18.94
C GLU A 492 -17.18 8.44 17.66
N ASP A 493 -15.85 8.61 17.73
CA ASP A 493 -15.04 9.16 16.63
C ASP A 493 -14.31 8.06 15.83
N GLY A 494 -14.15 6.86 16.40
CA GLY A 494 -13.41 5.75 15.78
C GLY A 494 -13.86 4.36 16.25
N VAL A 495 -13.25 3.33 15.68
CA VAL A 495 -13.56 1.91 15.94
C VAL A 495 -12.59 1.30 16.96
N VAL A 496 -11.34 1.76 16.94
CA VAL A 496 -10.29 1.30 17.85
C VAL A 496 -9.62 2.46 18.59
N ASP A 497 -9.03 2.19 19.74
CA ASP A 497 -8.22 3.15 20.48
C ASP A 497 -6.78 3.26 19.92
N GLY A 498 -5.95 4.11 20.54
CA GLY A 498 -4.55 4.29 20.16
C GLY A 498 -3.67 3.04 20.32
N ASN A 499 -4.13 2.00 21.01
CA ASN A 499 -3.47 0.69 21.11
C ASN A 499 -4.09 -0.35 20.18
N LEU A 500 -4.93 0.09 19.23
CA LEU A 500 -5.62 -0.74 18.25
C LEU A 500 -6.68 -1.67 18.85
N ARG A 501 -7.10 -1.46 20.11
CA ARG A 501 -8.16 -2.24 20.74
C ARG A 501 -9.52 -1.71 20.32
N CYS A 502 -10.42 -2.59 19.92
CA CYS A 502 -11.80 -2.24 19.60
C CYS A 502 -12.52 -1.63 20.81
N PHE A 503 -13.15 -0.48 20.62
CA PHE A 503 -13.96 0.12 21.67
C PHE A 503 -15.11 -0.82 22.07
N GLY A 504 -15.30 -1.01 23.38
CA GLY A 504 -16.33 -1.89 23.94
C GLY A 504 -16.01 -3.40 23.89
N ILE A 505 -14.79 -3.79 23.47
CA ILE A 505 -14.36 -5.19 23.41
C ILE A 505 -12.91 -5.35 23.92
N ASP A 506 -12.73 -5.90 25.12
CA ASP A 506 -11.44 -5.91 25.83
C ASP A 506 -10.33 -6.70 25.14
N ASN A 507 -10.71 -7.73 24.37
CA ASN A 507 -9.78 -8.71 23.82
C ASN A 507 -9.79 -8.79 22.29
N LEU A 508 -10.33 -7.79 21.60
CA LEU A 508 -10.33 -7.69 20.15
C LEU A 508 -9.50 -6.48 19.70
N TYR A 509 -8.54 -6.74 18.83
CA TYR A 509 -7.62 -5.73 18.28
C TYR A 509 -7.63 -5.78 16.75
N VAL A 510 -7.27 -4.68 16.08
CA VAL A 510 -7.20 -4.60 14.62
C VAL A 510 -5.81 -4.16 14.17
N ALA A 511 -5.06 -5.06 13.55
CA ALA A 511 -3.76 -4.78 12.93
C ALA A 511 -3.93 -4.69 11.40
N SER A 512 -4.35 -3.52 10.92
CA SER A 512 -4.68 -3.30 9.51
C SER A 512 -4.57 -1.81 9.16
N SER A 513 -4.38 -1.47 7.88
CA SER A 513 -4.49 -0.07 7.43
C SER A 513 -5.88 0.53 7.62
N ALA A 514 -6.92 -0.29 7.82
CA ALA A 514 -8.26 0.19 8.15
C ALA A 514 -8.27 1.10 9.39
N VAL A 515 -7.30 0.96 10.30
CA VAL A 515 -7.22 1.75 11.53
C VAL A 515 -6.59 3.13 11.35
N PHE A 516 -6.02 3.46 10.19
CA PHE A 516 -5.36 4.76 10.00
C PHE A 516 -6.38 5.88 9.74
N PRO A 517 -6.38 6.97 10.54
CA PRO A 517 -7.27 8.11 10.33
C PRO A 517 -7.01 8.88 9.04
N THR A 518 -5.77 8.86 8.54
CA THR A 518 -5.35 9.46 7.28
C THR A 518 -4.69 8.41 6.38
N SER A 519 -4.75 8.60 5.06
CA SER A 519 -4.03 7.71 4.13
C SER A 519 -2.54 8.00 4.06
N GLY A 520 -2.15 9.25 4.30
CA GLY A 520 -0.85 9.78 3.93
C GLY A 520 -0.55 9.66 2.44
N GLN A 521 0.66 10.06 2.03
CA GLN A 521 1.10 9.90 0.64
C GLN A 521 1.73 8.54 0.34
N CYS A 522 2.20 7.81 1.37
CA CYS A 522 3.02 6.61 1.15
C CYS A 522 2.20 5.31 1.18
N ASN A 523 2.79 4.23 0.64
CA ASN A 523 2.21 2.89 0.79
C ASN A 523 2.14 2.51 2.29
N PRO A 524 1.02 1.97 2.80
CA PRO A 524 0.81 1.79 4.24
C PRO A 524 1.57 0.59 4.83
N THR A 525 2.08 -0.35 4.01
CA THR A 525 2.58 -1.65 4.50
C THR A 525 3.70 -1.55 5.53
N LEU A 526 4.64 -0.61 5.38
CA LEU A 526 5.72 -0.42 6.36
C LEU A 526 5.16 0.08 7.70
N SER A 527 4.25 1.07 7.66
CA SER A 527 3.56 1.56 8.85
C SER A 527 2.75 0.43 9.51
N ILE A 528 1.99 -0.36 8.74
CA ILE A 528 1.26 -1.52 9.27
C ILE A 528 2.20 -2.49 10.01
N ALA A 529 3.38 -2.77 9.45
CA ALA A 529 4.36 -3.62 10.12
C ALA A 529 4.87 -2.98 11.44
N ALA A 530 5.14 -1.67 11.47
CA ALA A 530 5.52 -0.97 12.70
C ALA A 530 4.40 -1.04 13.77
N PHE A 531 3.14 -0.83 13.36
CA PHE A 531 1.98 -0.96 14.25
C PHE A 531 1.78 -2.39 14.75
N ALA A 532 2.05 -3.39 13.92
CA ALA A 532 2.01 -4.80 14.31
C ALA A 532 3.08 -5.15 15.37
N VAL A 533 4.30 -4.61 15.23
CA VAL A 533 5.35 -4.75 16.25
C VAL A 533 4.96 -4.07 17.55
N ARG A 534 4.46 -2.82 17.48
CA ARG A 534 3.98 -2.08 18.65
C ARG A 534 2.86 -2.82 19.38
N LEU A 535 1.89 -3.36 18.63
CA LEU A 535 0.79 -4.14 19.20
C LEU A 535 1.29 -5.45 19.83
N ALA A 536 2.19 -6.18 19.17
CA ALA A 536 2.80 -7.36 19.76
C ALA A 536 3.48 -7.04 21.10
N GLU A 537 4.21 -5.93 21.19
CA GLU A 537 4.81 -5.48 22.43
C GLU A 537 3.78 -5.17 23.52
N HIS A 538 2.73 -4.41 23.19
CA HIS A 538 1.62 -4.09 24.10
C HIS A 538 0.94 -5.36 24.65
N LEU A 539 0.59 -6.30 23.77
CA LEU A 539 -0.05 -7.56 24.16
C LEU A 539 0.86 -8.48 24.98
N CYS A 540 2.18 -8.38 24.82
CA CYS A 540 3.12 -9.24 25.52
C CYS A 540 3.50 -8.73 26.91
N ASN A 541 3.58 -7.41 27.09
CA ASN A 541 4.06 -6.78 28.31
C ASN A 541 2.95 -6.56 29.37
N GLY A 542 1.68 -6.83 29.03
CA GLY A 542 0.53 -6.42 29.83
C GLY A 542 0.27 -4.91 29.68
N GLU A 543 -0.97 -4.47 29.92
CA GLU A 543 -1.33 -3.05 29.90
C GLU A 543 -0.38 -2.30 30.86
N ARG A 544 0.57 -1.52 30.33
CA ARG A 544 1.19 -0.47 31.15
C ARG A 544 0.09 0.59 31.35
N PRO A 545 -0.27 0.89 32.60
CA PRO A 545 -1.36 1.80 32.92
C PRO A 545 -1.15 3.20 32.35
#